data_AF-A0A1D2NKD2-F1
#
_entry.id   AF-A0A1D2NKD2-F1
#
_cell.length_a   1.000
_cell.length_b   1.000
_cell.length_c   1.000
_cell.angle_alpha   90.00
_cell.angle_beta   90.00
_cell.angle_gamma   90.00
#
_symmetry.space_group_name_H-M   'P 1'
#
loop_
_entity.id
_entity.type
_entity.pdbx_description
1 polymer ?
#
loop_
_entity_poly.entity_id
_entity_poly.type
_entity_poly.pdbx_seq_one_letter_code
_entity_poly.pdbx_strand_id
1 'polypeptide(L)'
;MSIELADDHKNDVQQIIKEARNTSAECNSQWYKDELPIWLNSKAISEGQNFVRRKFFLIFFVHFISLILLLSYLPVRLVLLKTKRSHTKDLALKRYLSTLRHVKFWYEGDLISPNGDAVRDVRKVCKIHSGVSKRLSSDMNSLKCASESNVEQIQTLQWFDKQNNKTVNVHENADVSPHVISQLDMIVTQYCFMGLLTSFPQKFGVTSKEEQEGLSGFTHIWAVIGHLLGIEDRFNLCIGDKGKLKECILKDILLADLSTTGSDTVMLWNALVSAMKNKPGGIQPS
;
A
#
# COMPACT_ATOMS: atom_id res chain seq x y z
N MET A 1 -22.21 5.54 32.04
CA MET A 1 -21.27 6.57 31.54
C MET A 1 -20.20 5.88 30.70
N SER A 2 -20.62 5.18 29.64
CA SER A 2 -19.74 4.27 28.87
C SER A 2 -20.15 4.11 27.40
N ILE A 3 -21.14 4.87 26.93
CA ILE A 3 -21.72 4.73 25.58
C ILE A 3 -21.32 5.92 24.68
N GLU A 4 -21.16 7.13 25.21
CA GLU A 4 -20.79 8.31 24.41
C GLU A 4 -19.31 8.35 23.96
N LEU A 5 -18.38 7.79 24.74
CA LEU A 5 -16.95 7.80 24.39
C LEU A 5 -16.60 6.86 23.21
N ALA A 6 -17.43 5.85 22.93
CA ALA A 6 -17.17 4.90 21.84
C ALA A 6 -17.55 5.47 20.47
N ASP A 7 -18.60 6.31 20.41
CA ASP A 7 -19.07 6.94 19.18
C ASP A 7 -18.16 8.10 18.73
N ASP A 8 -17.63 8.88 19.66
CA ASP A 8 -16.74 10.02 19.36
C ASP A 8 -15.46 9.55 18.64
N HIS A 9 -14.83 8.48 19.15
CA HIS A 9 -13.64 7.90 18.53
C HIS A 9 -13.89 7.19 17.20
N LYS A 10 -15.11 6.71 16.95
CA LYS A 10 -15.47 6.11 15.66
C LYS A 10 -15.60 7.20 14.60
N ASN A 11 -16.15 8.35 14.98
CA ASN A 11 -16.23 9.53 14.12
C ASN A 11 -14.83 10.05 13.75
N ASP A 12 -13.88 10.06 14.70
CA ASP A 12 -12.49 10.45 14.43
C ASP A 12 -11.82 9.59 13.34
N VAL A 13 -11.95 8.27 13.43
CA VAL A 13 -11.33 7.35 12.45
C VAL A 13 -11.97 7.52 11.07
N GLN A 14 -13.29 7.65 11.00
CA GLN A 14 -13.99 7.87 9.72
C GLN A 14 -13.61 9.22 9.10
N GLN A 15 -13.44 10.25 9.92
CA GLN A 15 -12.94 11.54 9.46
C GLN A 15 -11.53 11.42 8.89
N ILE A 16 -10.61 10.74 9.57
CA ILE A 16 -9.24 10.51 9.07
C ILE A 16 -9.26 9.76 7.73
N ILE A 17 -10.08 8.71 7.59
CA ILE A 17 -10.22 7.96 6.34
C ILE A 17 -10.74 8.86 5.22
N LYS A 18 -11.77 9.66 5.49
CA LYS A 18 -12.33 10.61 4.53
C LYS A 18 -11.30 11.65 4.10
N GLU A 19 -10.54 12.22 5.03
CA GLU A 19 -9.48 13.18 4.73
C GLU A 19 -8.34 12.55 3.93
N ALA A 20 -7.88 11.36 4.32
CA ALA A 20 -6.84 10.62 3.61
C ALA A 20 -7.27 10.28 2.17
N ARG A 21 -8.54 9.91 1.98
CA ARG A 21 -9.10 9.64 0.65
C ARG A 21 -9.08 10.87 -0.25
N ASN A 22 -9.34 12.04 0.31
CA ASN A 22 -9.42 13.31 -0.43
C ASN A 22 -8.07 14.04 -0.54
N THR A 23 -7.01 13.48 0.03
CA THR A 23 -5.66 14.05 -0.02
C THR A 23 -4.80 13.29 -1.03
N SER A 24 -4.09 14.01 -1.90
CA SER A 24 -3.19 13.43 -2.91
C SER A 24 -2.01 12.71 -2.26
N ALA A 25 -1.41 11.72 -2.93
CA ALA A 25 -0.15 11.09 -2.49
C ALA A 25 1.07 11.51 -3.33
N GLU A 26 0.98 12.58 -4.12
CA GLU A 26 2.09 13.02 -4.96
C GLU A 26 3.25 13.63 -4.14
N CYS A 27 4.48 13.27 -4.50
CA CYS A 27 5.73 13.64 -3.84
C CYS A 27 6.14 15.11 -4.03
N ASN A 28 5.30 15.91 -4.66
CA ASN A 28 5.47 17.36 -4.83
C ASN A 28 4.33 18.13 -4.17
N SER A 29 3.55 17.47 -3.32
CA SER A 29 2.54 18.11 -2.50
C SER A 29 3.15 19.08 -1.49
N GLN A 30 2.35 20.03 -1.03
CA GLN A 30 2.79 21.10 -0.13
C GLN A 30 3.39 20.60 1.19
N TRP A 31 2.95 19.43 1.67
CA TRP A 31 3.43 18.83 2.92
C TRP A 31 4.63 17.89 2.73
N TYR A 32 4.97 17.52 1.50
CA TYR A 32 6.12 16.65 1.26
C TYR A 32 7.42 17.39 1.57
N LYS A 33 8.19 16.87 2.52
CA LYS A 33 9.55 17.32 2.81
C LYS A 33 10.50 16.26 2.29
N ASP A 34 11.42 16.64 1.40
CA ASP A 34 12.45 15.73 0.90
C ASP A 34 13.60 15.55 1.92
N GLU A 35 13.25 15.44 3.20
CA GLU A 35 14.16 15.42 4.34
C GLU A 35 13.87 14.21 5.22
N LEU A 36 14.85 13.84 6.05
CA LEU A 36 14.59 12.84 7.08
C LEU A 36 13.72 13.46 8.19
N PRO A 37 12.80 12.69 8.77
CA PRO A 37 11.94 13.22 9.81
C PRO A 37 12.73 13.54 11.08
N ILE A 38 12.38 14.64 11.76
CA ILE A 38 13.01 15.06 13.02
C ILE A 38 12.84 14.04 14.16
N TRP A 39 11.80 13.19 14.06
CA TRP A 39 11.51 12.13 15.01
C TRP A 39 12.23 10.81 14.68
N LEU A 40 13.12 10.79 13.68
CA LEU A 40 13.93 9.62 13.35
C LEU A 40 14.79 9.20 14.56
N ASN A 41 14.67 7.93 14.93
CA ASN A 41 15.47 7.30 15.97
C ASN A 41 16.39 6.22 15.37
N SER A 42 17.69 6.51 15.29
CA SER A 42 18.70 5.62 14.71
C SER A 42 18.82 4.28 15.44
N LYS A 43 18.58 4.25 16.75
CA LYS A 43 18.58 3.02 17.54
C LYS A 43 17.38 2.14 17.17
N ALA A 44 16.20 2.73 17.04
CA ALA A 44 14.99 2.01 16.62
C ALA A 44 15.13 1.45 15.18
N ILE A 45 15.77 2.20 14.27
CA ILE A 45 16.13 1.69 12.93
C ILE A 45 17.02 0.45 13.07
N SER A 46 18.11 0.53 13.84
CA SER A 46 19.06 -0.58 14.01
C SER A 46 18.38 -1.83 14.61
N GLU A 47 17.53 -1.65 15.63
CA GLU A 47 16.74 -2.72 16.26
C GLU A 47 15.76 -3.35 15.26
N GLY A 48 15.08 -2.54 14.47
CA GLY A 48 14.19 -3.00 13.42
C GLY A 48 14.92 -3.81 12.34
N GLN A 49 16.10 -3.37 11.91
CA GLN A 49 16.90 -4.08 10.91
C GLN A 49 17.38 -5.44 11.46
N ASN A 50 17.75 -5.50 12.74
CA ASN A 50 18.08 -6.74 13.42
C ASN A 50 16.88 -7.68 13.52
N PHE A 51 15.70 -7.15 13.82
CA PHE A 51 14.46 -7.91 13.82
C PHE A 51 14.13 -8.47 12.44
N VAL A 52 14.22 -7.65 11.38
CA VAL A 52 13.99 -8.09 10.00
C VAL A 52 14.95 -9.21 9.62
N ARG A 53 16.24 -9.09 9.95
CA ARG A 53 17.24 -10.12 9.64
C ARG A 53 16.90 -11.47 10.30
N ARG A 54 16.45 -11.45 11.57
CA ARG A 54 16.07 -12.67 12.30
C ARG A 54 14.75 -13.28 11.84
N LYS A 55 13.79 -12.44 11.46
CA LYS A 55 12.43 -12.84 11.07
C LYS A 55 12.18 -12.75 9.56
N PHE A 56 13.24 -12.75 8.75
CA PHE A 56 13.19 -12.50 7.31
C PHE A 56 12.12 -13.33 6.58
N PHE A 57 12.16 -14.66 6.73
CA PHE A 57 11.20 -15.55 6.07
C PHE A 57 9.76 -15.29 6.51
N LEU A 58 9.54 -15.06 7.80
CA LEU A 58 8.22 -14.75 8.35
C LEU A 58 7.68 -13.44 7.76
N ILE A 59 8.48 -12.36 7.76
CA ILE A 59 8.07 -11.05 7.26
C ILE A 59 7.69 -11.14 5.78
N PHE A 60 8.52 -11.80 4.96
CA PHE A 60 8.23 -11.97 3.53
C PHE A 60 7.04 -12.89 3.26
N PHE A 61 6.79 -13.89 4.11
CA PHE A 61 5.57 -14.70 4.07
C PHE A 61 4.32 -13.85 4.39
N VAL A 62 4.39 -12.98 5.41
CA VAL A 62 3.31 -12.05 5.75
C VAL A 62 3.06 -11.06 4.61
N HIS A 63 4.11 -10.52 3.97
CA HIS A 63 3.96 -9.67 2.79
C HIS A 63 3.23 -10.37 1.64
N PHE A 64 3.49 -11.66 1.43
CA PHE A 64 2.80 -12.44 0.40
C PHE A 64 1.29 -12.57 0.71
N ILE A 65 0.93 -12.87 1.97
CA ILE A 65 -0.48 -12.91 2.41
C ILE A 65 -1.14 -11.54 2.20
N SER A 66 -0.48 -10.48 2.65
CA SER A 66 -1.01 -9.13 2.52
C SER A 66 -1.12 -8.64 1.08
N LEU A 67 -0.26 -9.12 0.17
CA LEU A 67 -0.37 -8.80 -1.25
C LEU A 67 -1.68 -9.34 -1.84
N ILE A 68 -2.17 -10.50 -1.40
CA ILE A 68 -3.47 -11.04 -1.82
C ILE A 68 -4.60 -10.09 -1.39
N LEU A 69 -4.54 -9.59 -0.16
CA LEU A 69 -5.48 -8.57 0.35
C LEU A 69 -5.39 -7.28 -0.48
N LEU A 70 -4.18 -6.77 -0.73
CA LEU A 70 -3.96 -5.54 -1.48
C LEU A 70 -4.46 -5.62 -2.92
N LEU A 71 -4.38 -6.79 -3.56
CA LEU A 71 -4.94 -6.99 -4.91
C LEU A 71 -6.47 -7.03 -4.94
N SER A 72 -7.11 -7.23 -3.79
CA SER A 72 -8.57 -7.12 -3.64
C SER A 72 -9.01 -5.66 -3.51
N TYR A 73 -8.14 -4.80 -2.97
CA TYR A 73 -8.42 -3.40 -2.78
C TYR A 73 -8.59 -2.67 -4.12
N LEU A 74 -9.81 -2.15 -4.36
CA LEU A 74 -10.22 -1.68 -5.68
C LEU A 74 -9.29 -0.60 -6.26
N PRO A 75 -8.98 0.53 -5.57
CA PRO A 75 -8.14 1.58 -6.15
C PRO A 75 -6.77 1.10 -6.63
N VAL A 76 -6.07 0.31 -5.80
CA VAL A 76 -4.75 -0.24 -6.15
C VAL A 76 -4.87 -1.24 -7.31
N ARG A 77 -5.90 -2.09 -7.31
CA ARG A 77 -6.19 -3.01 -8.43
C ARG A 77 -6.35 -2.24 -9.75
N LEU A 78 -7.10 -1.14 -9.76
CA LEU A 78 -7.33 -0.35 -10.97
C LEU A 78 -6.04 0.26 -11.51
N VAL A 79 -5.15 0.77 -10.65
CA VAL A 79 -3.82 1.27 -11.06
C VAL A 79 -2.98 0.15 -11.70
N LEU A 80 -3.00 -1.06 -11.13
CA LEU A 80 -2.26 -2.20 -11.67
C LEU A 80 -2.79 -2.65 -13.04
N LEU A 81 -4.11 -2.67 -13.23
CA LEU A 81 -4.74 -2.98 -14.51
C LEU A 81 -4.43 -1.89 -15.57
N LYS A 82 -4.51 -0.62 -15.20
CA LYS A 82 -4.22 0.54 -16.07
C LYS A 82 -2.79 0.57 -16.58
N THR A 83 -1.84 0.33 -15.69
CA THR A 83 -0.42 0.33 -16.05
C THR A 83 -0.05 -0.82 -16.97
N LYS A 84 -0.90 -1.85 -17.09
CA LYS A 84 -0.69 -3.04 -17.93
C LYS A 84 0.66 -3.74 -17.69
N ARG A 85 1.26 -3.60 -16.50
CA ARG A 85 2.52 -4.30 -16.14
C ARG A 85 2.34 -5.43 -15.12
N SER A 86 1.12 -5.96 -14.99
CA SER A 86 0.80 -7.07 -14.05
C SER A 86 -0.18 -8.11 -14.60
N HIS A 87 -0.69 -7.92 -15.82
CA HIS A 87 -1.81 -8.71 -16.34
C HIS A 87 -1.38 -10.06 -16.94
N THR A 88 -0.08 -10.28 -17.12
CA THR A 88 0.49 -11.58 -17.53
C THR A 88 1.45 -12.08 -16.46
N LYS A 89 1.71 -13.39 -16.45
CA LYS A 89 2.64 -14.05 -15.53
C LYS A 89 4.03 -13.40 -15.52
N ASP A 90 4.65 -13.19 -16.68
CA ASP A 90 6.02 -12.66 -16.75
C ASP A 90 6.11 -11.21 -16.31
N LEU A 91 5.09 -10.40 -16.63
CA LEU A 91 5.00 -9.01 -16.21
C LEU A 91 4.77 -8.92 -14.69
N ALA A 92 3.86 -9.74 -14.16
CA ALA A 92 3.60 -9.87 -12.73
C ALA A 92 4.87 -10.29 -11.99
N LEU A 93 5.55 -11.35 -12.43
CA LEU A 93 6.79 -11.83 -11.83
C LEU A 93 7.87 -10.73 -11.81
N LYS A 94 8.12 -10.06 -12.94
CA LYS A 94 9.07 -8.95 -13.02
C LYS A 94 8.72 -7.83 -12.03
N ARG A 95 7.45 -7.45 -11.96
CA ARG A 95 6.99 -6.40 -11.03
C ARG A 95 7.21 -6.81 -9.58
N TYR A 96 6.72 -7.97 -9.16
CA TYR A 96 6.79 -8.37 -7.76
C TYR A 96 8.22 -8.66 -7.31
N LEU A 97 9.08 -9.23 -8.17
CA LEU A 97 10.52 -9.33 -7.87
C LEU A 97 11.17 -7.96 -7.73
N SER A 98 10.79 -6.98 -8.55
CA SER A 98 11.26 -5.60 -8.41
C SER A 98 10.82 -5.02 -7.07
N THR A 99 9.55 -5.17 -6.68
CA THR A 99 9.03 -4.70 -5.40
C THR A 99 9.76 -5.36 -4.22
N LEU A 100 9.93 -6.69 -4.25
CA LEU A 100 10.66 -7.41 -3.19
C LEU A 100 12.12 -6.94 -3.09
N ARG A 101 12.77 -6.63 -4.22
CA ARG A 101 14.12 -6.07 -4.22
C ARG A 101 14.17 -4.72 -3.53
N HIS A 102 13.25 -3.80 -3.86
CA HIS A 102 13.17 -2.49 -3.20
C HIS A 102 12.94 -2.65 -1.69
N VAL A 103 11.94 -3.44 -1.29
CA VAL A 103 11.60 -3.63 0.13
C VAL A 103 12.75 -4.28 0.91
N LYS A 104 13.39 -5.31 0.36
CA LYS A 104 14.58 -5.92 0.97
C LYS A 104 15.71 -4.89 1.12
N PHE A 105 15.94 -4.10 0.08
CA PHE A 105 16.96 -3.06 0.10
C PHE A 105 16.66 -1.98 1.16
N TRP A 106 15.40 -1.60 1.36
CA TRP A 106 15.02 -0.66 2.42
C TRP A 106 15.31 -1.21 3.82
N TYR A 107 15.14 -2.51 4.04
CA TYR A 107 15.44 -3.13 5.32
C TYR A 107 16.93 -3.30 5.62
N GLU A 108 17.77 -3.37 4.60
CA GLU A 108 19.19 -3.67 4.76
C GLU A 108 20.09 -2.45 4.58
N GLY A 109 19.63 -1.44 3.84
CA GLY A 109 20.39 -0.23 3.53
C GLY A 109 20.29 0.86 4.61
N ASP A 110 20.94 1.98 4.33
CA ASP A 110 21.00 3.15 5.21
C ASP A 110 19.74 4.01 5.10
N LEU A 111 18.95 4.01 6.18
CA LEU A 111 17.76 4.84 6.38
C LEU A 111 18.00 6.04 7.32
N ILE A 112 19.23 6.20 7.83
CA ILE A 112 19.57 7.18 8.89
C ILE A 112 20.25 8.40 8.29
N SER A 113 21.01 8.23 7.20
CA SER A 113 21.68 9.33 6.52
C SER A 113 20.78 9.97 5.47
N PRO A 114 20.76 11.32 5.32
CA PRO A 114 19.99 11.99 4.26
C PRO A 114 20.34 11.51 2.85
N ASN A 115 21.59 11.08 2.65
CA ASN A 115 22.08 10.50 1.40
C ASN A 115 22.24 8.98 1.49
N GLY A 116 21.58 8.32 2.45
CA GLY A 116 21.56 6.87 2.59
C GLY A 116 21.04 6.20 1.33
N ASP A 117 21.57 5.04 1.00
CA ASP A 117 21.23 4.33 -0.22
C ASP A 117 19.77 3.86 -0.23
N ALA A 118 19.28 3.32 0.89
CA ALA A 118 17.87 3.00 1.08
C ALA A 118 16.99 4.26 1.01
N VAL A 119 17.40 5.38 1.63
CA VAL A 119 16.65 6.66 1.54
C VAL A 119 16.47 7.08 0.08
N ARG A 120 17.56 7.04 -0.73
CA ARG A 120 17.48 7.39 -2.15
C ARG A 120 16.56 6.46 -2.94
N ASP A 121 16.58 5.17 -2.62
CA ASP A 121 15.72 4.20 -3.29
C ASP A 121 14.23 4.37 -2.93
N VAL A 122 13.91 4.65 -1.66
CA VAL A 122 12.54 5.01 -1.24
C VAL A 122 12.04 6.25 -1.99
N ARG A 123 12.86 7.31 -2.07
CA ARG A 123 12.54 8.53 -2.83
C ARG A 123 12.34 8.26 -4.31
N LYS A 124 13.10 7.33 -4.91
CA LYS A 124 12.89 6.90 -6.29
C LYS A 124 11.53 6.25 -6.46
N VAL A 125 11.09 5.40 -5.54
CA VAL A 125 9.76 4.79 -5.57
C VAL A 125 8.65 5.83 -5.36
N CYS A 126 8.85 6.80 -4.47
CA CYS A 126 7.96 7.95 -4.30
C CYS A 126 7.74 8.73 -5.62
N LYS A 127 8.82 8.98 -6.36
CA LYS A 127 8.77 9.60 -7.71
C LYS A 127 8.07 8.72 -8.74
N ILE A 128 8.23 7.39 -8.67
CA ILE A 128 7.50 6.44 -9.54
C ILE A 128 5.99 6.54 -9.29
N HIS A 129 5.54 6.53 -8.03
CA HIS A 129 4.12 6.67 -7.70
C HIS A 129 3.55 7.99 -8.24
N SER A 130 4.26 9.10 -8.02
CA SER A 130 3.85 10.42 -8.50
C SER A 130 3.80 10.49 -10.03
N GLY A 131 4.77 9.89 -10.72
CA GLY A 131 4.76 9.80 -12.19
C GLY A 131 3.62 8.92 -12.74
N VAL A 132 3.22 7.87 -12.01
CA VAL A 132 2.05 7.05 -12.36
C VAL A 132 0.76 7.85 -12.14
N SER A 133 0.62 8.53 -11.00
CA SER A 133 -0.52 9.40 -10.69
C SER A 133 -0.74 10.42 -11.80
N LYS A 134 0.28 11.24 -12.11
CA LYS A 134 0.20 12.30 -13.12
C LYS A 134 -0.18 11.77 -14.51
N ARG A 135 0.44 10.68 -14.96
CA ARG A 135 0.15 10.09 -16.27
C ARG A 135 -1.29 9.60 -16.37
N LEU A 136 -1.76 8.88 -15.36
CA LEU A 136 -3.13 8.36 -15.38
C LEU A 136 -4.16 9.48 -15.24
N SER A 137 -3.87 10.52 -14.44
CA SER A 137 -4.72 11.72 -14.34
C SER A 137 -4.81 12.47 -15.68
N SER A 138 -3.70 12.61 -16.42
CA SER A 138 -3.71 13.25 -17.74
C SER A 138 -4.48 12.43 -18.78
N ASP A 139 -4.30 11.10 -18.78
CA ASP A 139 -5.05 10.21 -19.68
C ASP A 139 -6.56 10.38 -19.44
N MET A 140 -6.98 10.45 -18.18
CA MET A 140 -8.37 10.69 -17.81
C MET A 140 -8.89 12.06 -18.27
N ASN A 141 -8.13 13.13 -18.09
CA ASN A 141 -8.54 14.46 -18.53
C ASN A 141 -8.64 14.56 -20.06
N SER A 142 -7.74 13.91 -20.79
CA SER A 142 -7.79 13.88 -22.26
C SER A 142 -9.06 13.18 -22.79
N LEU A 143 -9.52 12.15 -22.08
CA LEU A 143 -10.78 11.46 -22.40
C LEU A 143 -12.02 12.30 -22.06
N LYS A 144 -11.97 13.13 -21.01
CA LYS A 144 -13.06 14.05 -20.63
C LYS A 144 -13.26 15.15 -21.67
N CYS A 145 -12.18 15.77 -22.14
CA CYS A 145 -12.25 16.80 -23.19
C CYS A 145 -12.79 16.26 -24.53
N ALA A 146 -12.71 14.95 -24.76
CA ALA A 146 -13.31 14.30 -25.92
C ALA A 146 -14.82 14.02 -25.76
N SER A 147 -15.37 14.15 -24.56
CA SER A 147 -16.77 13.87 -24.24
C SER A 147 -17.40 15.03 -23.44
N GLU A 148 -17.48 16.21 -24.04
CA GLU A 148 -18.19 17.34 -23.42
C GLU A 148 -19.68 17.31 -23.78
N SER A 149 -20.46 16.64 -22.93
CA SER A 149 -21.83 17.05 -22.58
C SER A 149 -22.22 16.38 -21.25
N ASN A 150 -22.08 17.13 -20.14
CA ASN A 150 -22.53 16.85 -18.77
C ASN A 150 -22.12 15.50 -18.14
N VAL A 151 -21.38 15.56 -17.01
CA VAL A 151 -21.62 14.81 -15.74
C VAL A 151 -20.38 14.92 -14.84
N GLU A 152 -20.59 15.51 -13.66
CA GLU A 152 -19.66 15.57 -12.54
C GLU A 152 -19.51 14.20 -11.83
N GLN A 153 -18.28 13.92 -11.39
CA GLN A 153 -17.92 13.09 -10.23
C GLN A 153 -17.94 11.53 -10.25
N ILE A 154 -18.06 10.83 -11.37
CA ILE A 154 -17.91 9.34 -11.35
C ILE A 154 -17.00 8.81 -12.48
N GLN A 155 -15.88 9.49 -12.77
CA GLN A 155 -15.15 9.22 -14.01
C GLN A 155 -14.14 8.07 -13.95
N THR A 156 -13.59 7.69 -12.77
CA THR A 156 -12.63 6.57 -12.72
C THR A 156 -13.33 5.23 -12.89
N LEU A 157 -14.46 5.00 -12.22
CA LEU A 157 -15.18 3.72 -12.19
C LEU A 157 -16.14 3.54 -13.38
N GLN A 158 -16.89 4.57 -13.79
CA GLN A 158 -17.75 4.50 -15.00
C GLN A 158 -16.92 4.32 -16.28
N TRP A 159 -15.68 4.83 -16.31
CA TRP A 159 -14.77 4.58 -17.43
C TRP A 159 -14.45 3.08 -17.59
N PHE A 160 -14.35 2.31 -16.50
CA PHE A 160 -14.08 0.87 -16.58
C PHE A 160 -15.29 0.08 -17.07
N ASP A 161 -16.50 0.50 -16.69
CA ASP A 161 -17.77 -0.09 -17.14
C ASP A 161 -17.90 -0.02 -18.68
N LYS A 162 -17.52 1.13 -19.26
CA LYS A 162 -17.63 1.39 -20.71
C LYS A 162 -16.63 0.59 -21.58
N GLN A 163 -15.50 0.12 -21.03
CA GLN A 163 -14.48 -0.62 -21.80
C GLN A 163 -14.59 -2.15 -21.69
N ASN A 164 -15.31 -2.68 -20.70
CA ASN A 164 -15.36 -4.13 -20.44
C ASN A 164 -16.75 -4.77 -20.57
N ASN A 165 -17.78 -4.01 -20.96
CA ASN A 165 -19.15 -4.51 -21.20
C ASN A 165 -19.69 -5.37 -20.02
N LYS A 166 -19.28 -5.02 -18.80
CA LYS A 166 -19.66 -5.71 -17.56
C LYS A 166 -20.12 -4.65 -16.57
N THR A 167 -21.42 -4.65 -16.30
CA THR A 167 -22.05 -3.91 -15.22
C THR A 167 -21.38 -4.27 -13.90
N VAL A 168 -20.44 -3.44 -13.47
CA VAL A 168 -20.05 -3.41 -12.06
C VAL A 168 -21.16 -2.62 -11.39
N ASN A 169 -21.96 -3.28 -10.55
CA ASN A 169 -22.93 -2.61 -9.68
C ASN A 169 -22.17 -1.74 -8.67
N VAL A 170 -21.70 -0.57 -9.12
CA VAL A 170 -21.21 0.47 -8.23
C VAL A 170 -22.46 1.08 -7.63
N HIS A 171 -22.75 0.76 -6.37
CA HIS A 171 -23.76 1.48 -5.61
C HIS A 171 -23.55 2.99 -5.82
N GLU A 172 -24.60 3.72 -6.21
CA GLU A 172 -24.61 5.15 -6.57
C GLU A 172 -24.09 6.12 -5.47
N ASN A 173 -23.57 5.60 -4.36
CA ASN A 173 -23.00 6.35 -3.23
C ASN A 173 -21.56 5.94 -2.89
N ALA A 174 -20.80 5.35 -3.82
CA ALA A 174 -19.41 4.98 -3.54
C ALA A 174 -18.56 6.24 -3.25
N ASP A 175 -17.94 6.30 -2.08
CA ASP A 175 -17.02 7.35 -1.63
C ASP A 175 -15.70 7.23 -2.43
N VAL A 176 -15.69 7.78 -3.66
CA VAL A 176 -14.57 7.68 -4.62
C VAL A 176 -13.57 8.82 -4.40
N SER A 177 -12.27 8.49 -4.37
CA SER A 177 -11.21 9.51 -4.29
C SER A 177 -11.14 10.37 -5.57
N PRO A 178 -10.90 11.69 -5.45
CA PRO A 178 -10.61 12.54 -6.60
C PRO A 178 -9.20 12.32 -7.18
N HIS A 179 -8.33 11.57 -6.49
CA HIS A 179 -6.94 11.33 -6.88
C HIS A 179 -6.74 9.90 -7.39
N VAL A 180 -5.84 9.71 -8.35
CA VAL A 180 -5.47 8.36 -8.83
C VAL A 180 -4.77 7.56 -7.74
N ILE A 181 -3.94 8.23 -6.94
CA ILE A 181 -3.30 7.68 -5.74
C ILE A 181 -3.50 8.72 -4.62
N SER A 182 -4.28 8.34 -3.62
CA SER A 182 -4.59 9.12 -2.43
C SER A 182 -3.74 8.72 -1.23
N GLN A 183 -3.73 9.53 -0.17
CA GLN A 183 -3.12 9.15 1.11
C GLN A 183 -3.77 7.89 1.68
N LEU A 184 -5.09 7.67 1.46
CA LEU A 184 -5.76 6.43 1.85
C LEU A 184 -5.13 5.21 1.16
N ASP A 185 -4.90 5.29 -0.16
CA ASP A 185 -4.27 4.20 -0.91
C ASP A 185 -2.86 3.88 -0.39
N MET A 186 -2.12 4.92 -0.02
CA MET A 186 -0.79 4.77 0.55
C MET A 186 -0.79 4.14 1.94
N ILE A 187 -1.70 4.52 2.84
CA ILE A 187 -1.77 3.92 4.18
C ILE A 187 -2.36 2.50 4.16
N VAL A 188 -3.29 2.20 3.25
CA VAL A 188 -3.76 0.82 3.02
C VAL A 188 -2.58 -0.04 2.52
N THR A 189 -1.78 0.49 1.60
CA THR A 189 -0.56 -0.19 1.13
C THR A 189 0.47 -0.36 2.24
N GLN A 190 0.68 0.66 3.08
CA GLN A 190 1.56 0.59 4.26
C GLN A 190 1.08 -0.50 5.24
N TYR A 191 -0.23 -0.59 5.48
CA TYR A 191 -0.83 -1.65 6.29
C TYR A 191 -0.51 -3.03 5.69
N CYS A 192 -0.58 -3.21 4.38
CA CYS A 192 -0.23 -4.50 3.77
C CYS A 192 1.24 -4.89 3.99
N PHE A 193 2.16 -3.95 4.20
CA PHE A 193 3.54 -4.30 4.51
C PHE A 193 3.81 -4.58 6.00
N MET A 194 3.13 -3.91 6.93
CA MET A 194 3.48 -4.00 8.37
C MET A 194 2.30 -4.29 9.31
N GLY A 195 1.08 -4.07 8.84
CA GLY A 195 -0.15 -4.07 9.63
C GLY A 195 -0.45 -5.42 10.27
N LEU A 196 -0.46 -6.51 9.49
CA LEU A 196 -0.74 -7.84 10.05
C LEU A 196 0.24 -8.22 11.16
N LEU A 197 1.53 -7.98 10.96
CA LEU A 197 2.56 -8.33 11.95
C LEU A 197 2.46 -7.46 13.21
N THR A 198 2.19 -6.17 13.06
CA THR A 198 2.07 -5.24 14.21
C THR A 198 0.73 -5.33 14.94
N SER A 199 -0.35 -5.72 14.25
CA SER A 199 -1.67 -5.93 14.84
C SER A 199 -1.80 -7.29 15.53
N PHE A 200 -1.08 -8.32 15.07
CA PHE A 200 -1.21 -9.68 15.59
C PHE A 200 0.15 -10.33 15.89
N PRO A 201 1.04 -9.70 16.67
CA PRO A 201 2.42 -10.17 16.88
C PRO A 201 2.49 -11.63 17.35
N GLN A 202 1.63 -12.01 18.29
CA GLN A 202 1.60 -13.36 18.86
C GLN A 202 1.22 -14.42 17.82
N LYS A 203 0.32 -14.11 16.87
CA LYS A 203 -0.07 -15.03 15.79
C LYS A 203 1.07 -15.33 14.83
N PHE A 204 2.07 -14.43 14.79
CA PHE A 204 3.27 -14.57 13.98
C PHE A 204 4.50 -14.96 14.82
N GLY A 205 4.31 -15.44 16.05
CA GLY A 205 5.40 -15.93 16.89
C GLY A 205 6.37 -14.83 17.35
N VAL A 206 5.86 -13.62 17.58
CA VAL A 206 6.54 -12.54 18.30
C VAL A 206 6.01 -12.58 19.73
N THR A 207 6.74 -13.22 20.64
CA THR A 207 6.25 -13.52 22.00
C THR A 207 7.18 -13.04 23.10
N SER A 208 8.48 -12.99 22.84
CA SER A 208 9.47 -12.50 23.81
C SER A 208 9.56 -10.98 23.84
N LYS A 209 10.04 -10.42 24.96
CA LYS A 209 10.26 -8.98 25.11
C LYS A 209 11.21 -8.43 24.03
N GLU A 210 12.29 -9.14 23.74
CA GLU A 210 13.26 -8.75 22.71
C GLU A 210 12.62 -8.69 21.31
N GLU A 211 11.71 -9.61 21.00
CA GLU A 211 10.98 -9.58 19.73
C GLU A 211 9.98 -8.43 19.66
N GLN A 212 9.36 -8.04 20.79
CA GLN A 212 8.47 -6.88 20.85
C GLN A 212 9.24 -5.55 20.67
N GLU A 213 10.44 -5.45 21.24
CA GLU A 213 11.35 -4.33 21.01
C GLU A 213 11.78 -4.27 19.54
N GLY A 214 12.16 -5.41 18.97
CA GLY A 214 12.47 -5.54 17.54
C GLY A 214 11.28 -5.17 16.63
N LEU A 215 10.06 -5.56 16.99
CA LEU A 215 8.84 -5.20 16.27
C LEU A 215 8.52 -3.69 16.37
N SER A 216 8.85 -3.06 17.49
CA SER A 216 8.76 -1.62 17.65
C SER A 216 9.75 -0.90 16.72
N GLY A 217 10.99 -1.41 16.64
CA GLY A 217 11.97 -0.96 15.65
C GLY A 217 11.52 -1.16 14.20
N PHE A 218 10.91 -2.30 13.88
CA PHE A 218 10.32 -2.55 12.55
C PHE A 218 9.17 -1.59 12.23
N THR A 219 8.35 -1.25 13.22
CA THR A 219 7.29 -0.24 13.09
C THR A 219 7.91 1.13 12.81
N HIS A 220 8.99 1.49 13.50
CA HIS A 220 9.73 2.74 13.28
C HIS A 220 10.37 2.83 11.88
N ILE A 221 10.91 1.71 11.36
CA ILE A 221 11.37 1.64 9.96
C ILE A 221 10.23 2.01 8.99
N TRP A 222 9.05 1.42 9.17
CA TRP A 222 7.89 1.71 8.33
C TRP A 222 7.31 3.12 8.54
N ALA A 223 7.52 3.73 9.70
CA ALA A 223 7.23 5.16 9.90
C ALA A 223 8.10 6.00 8.97
N VAL A 224 9.43 5.80 9.00
CA VAL A 224 10.39 6.55 8.18
C VAL A 224 10.15 6.29 6.68
N ILE A 225 9.94 5.04 6.28
CA ILE A 225 9.63 4.70 4.89
C ILE A 225 8.33 5.37 4.45
N GLY A 226 7.28 5.35 5.29
CA GLY A 226 6.00 6.01 4.98
C GLY A 226 6.17 7.51 4.73
N HIS A 227 6.92 8.19 5.61
CA HIS A 227 7.26 9.61 5.45
C HIS A 227 7.98 9.88 4.13
N LEU A 228 9.04 9.12 3.84
CA LEU A 228 9.84 9.26 2.62
C LEU A 228 9.08 8.89 1.33
N LEU A 229 8.07 8.02 1.43
CA LEU A 229 7.12 7.70 0.36
C LEU A 229 6.06 8.79 0.14
N GLY A 230 6.03 9.82 0.99
CA GLY A 230 5.09 10.94 0.90
C GLY A 230 3.78 10.74 1.65
N ILE A 231 3.74 9.79 2.58
CA ILE A 231 2.61 9.68 3.53
C ILE A 231 2.74 10.81 4.55
N GLU A 232 1.71 11.64 4.66
CA GLU A 232 1.67 12.69 5.68
C GLU A 232 1.70 12.06 7.09
N ASP A 233 2.48 12.62 8.01
CA ASP A 233 2.71 12.02 9.34
C ASP A 233 1.40 11.76 10.12
N ARG A 234 0.39 12.61 9.95
CA ARG A 234 -0.94 12.43 10.55
C ARG A 234 -1.69 11.20 10.03
N PHE A 235 -1.41 10.76 8.80
CA PHE A 235 -1.98 9.53 8.22
C PHE A 235 -1.10 8.29 8.45
N ASN A 236 0.23 8.47 8.53
CA ASN A 236 1.21 7.39 8.65
C ASN A 236 0.92 6.41 9.81
N LEU A 237 0.59 5.16 9.50
CA LEU A 237 0.08 4.18 10.48
C LEU A 237 1.11 3.74 11.53
N CYS A 238 2.37 4.13 11.36
CA CYS A 238 3.47 3.80 12.26
C CYS A 238 3.86 4.96 13.19
N ILE A 239 3.18 6.11 13.12
CA ILE A 239 3.41 7.26 13.99
C ILE A 239 2.27 7.38 14.99
N GLY A 240 2.60 7.35 16.28
CA GLY A 240 1.61 7.40 17.38
C GLY A 240 0.78 6.12 17.50
N ASP A 241 -0.24 6.16 18.36
CA ASP A 241 -1.20 5.07 18.48
C ASP A 241 -2.30 5.21 17.42
N LYS A 242 -2.27 4.29 16.43
CA LYS A 242 -3.26 4.19 15.34
C LYS A 242 -3.93 2.82 15.32
N GLY A 243 -4.04 2.14 16.46
CA GLY A 243 -4.64 0.81 16.57
C GLY A 243 -6.04 0.71 15.95
N LYS A 244 -6.93 1.67 16.27
CA LYS A 244 -8.30 1.70 15.73
C LYS A 244 -8.33 1.95 14.22
N LEU A 245 -7.46 2.83 13.70
CA LEU A 245 -7.37 3.09 12.26
C LEU A 245 -6.85 1.86 11.51
N LYS A 246 -5.83 1.17 12.05
CA LYS A 246 -5.34 -0.12 11.54
C LYS A 246 -6.44 -1.19 11.52
N GLU A 247 -7.24 -1.27 12.57
CA GLU A 247 -8.37 -2.19 12.66
C GLU A 247 -9.43 -1.89 11.61
N CYS A 248 -9.80 -0.62 11.43
CA CYS A 248 -10.76 -0.18 10.41
C CYS A 248 -10.25 -0.48 8.99
N ILE A 249 -8.97 -0.20 8.69
CA ILE A 249 -8.35 -0.55 7.40
C ILE A 249 -8.45 -2.06 7.13
N LEU A 250 -8.18 -2.89 8.14
CA LEU A 250 -8.28 -4.34 7.96
C LEU A 250 -9.73 -4.77 7.74
N LYS A 251 -10.64 -4.41 8.64
CA LYS A 251 -12.00 -4.96 8.67
C LYS A 251 -12.91 -4.34 7.62
N ASP A 252 -12.92 -3.01 7.57
CA ASP A 252 -13.93 -2.25 6.82
C ASP A 252 -13.47 -1.95 5.39
N ILE A 253 -12.17 -2.08 5.10
CA ILE A 253 -11.60 -1.89 3.75
C ILE A 253 -11.09 -3.21 3.18
N LEU A 254 -10.00 -3.76 3.73
CA LEU A 254 -9.32 -4.91 3.11
C LEU A 254 -10.17 -6.18 3.09
N LEU A 255 -10.83 -6.53 4.21
CA LEU A 255 -11.69 -7.72 4.27
C LEU A 255 -13.03 -7.52 3.55
N ALA A 256 -13.60 -6.31 3.60
CA ALA A 256 -14.79 -5.95 2.82
C ALA A 256 -14.54 -6.10 1.31
N ASP A 257 -13.45 -5.53 0.80
CA ASP A 257 -13.06 -5.65 -0.61
C ASP A 257 -12.73 -7.09 -1.00
N LEU A 258 -12.08 -7.86 -0.10
CA LEU A 258 -11.81 -9.29 -0.33
C LEU A 258 -13.10 -10.10 -0.55
N SER A 259 -14.15 -9.80 0.24
CA SER A 259 -15.45 -10.49 0.17
C SER A 259 -16.25 -10.19 -1.10
N THR A 260 -15.87 -9.15 -1.85
CA THR A 260 -16.58 -8.68 -3.05
C THR A 260 -15.74 -8.85 -4.34
N THR A 261 -14.69 -9.68 -4.27
CA THR A 261 -13.74 -9.87 -5.39
C THR A 261 -14.36 -10.50 -6.63
N GLY A 262 -13.98 -9.97 -7.80
CA GLY A 262 -14.44 -10.42 -9.11
C GLY A 262 -13.36 -11.10 -9.96
N SER A 263 -13.71 -11.40 -11.22
CA SER A 263 -12.82 -12.10 -12.17
C SER A 263 -11.49 -11.39 -12.43
N ASP A 264 -11.47 -10.06 -12.31
CA ASP A 264 -10.28 -9.22 -12.47
C ASP A 264 -9.25 -9.44 -11.35
N THR A 265 -9.71 -9.63 -10.11
CA THR A 265 -8.87 -9.97 -8.96
C THR A 265 -8.28 -11.36 -9.13
N VAL A 266 -9.14 -12.33 -9.48
CA VAL A 266 -8.72 -13.71 -9.75
C VAL A 266 -7.68 -13.77 -10.87
N MET A 267 -7.80 -12.94 -11.91
CA MET A 267 -6.79 -12.82 -12.97
C MET A 267 -5.42 -12.41 -12.41
N LEU A 268 -5.37 -11.37 -11.57
CA LEU A 268 -4.11 -10.90 -10.97
C LEU A 268 -3.51 -11.93 -10.00
N TRP A 269 -4.34 -12.59 -9.19
CA TRP A 269 -3.90 -13.69 -8.33
C TRP A 269 -3.36 -14.87 -9.14
N ASN A 270 -4.03 -15.25 -10.23
CA ASN A 270 -3.56 -16.29 -11.12
C ASN A 270 -2.23 -15.92 -11.78
N ALA A 271 -2.05 -14.67 -12.21
CA ALA A 271 -0.78 -14.19 -12.75
C ALA A 271 0.35 -14.28 -11.70
N LEU A 272 0.07 -13.89 -10.45
CA LEU A 272 1.00 -13.97 -9.32
C LEU A 272 1.39 -15.43 -9.00
N VAL A 273 0.41 -16.32 -8.84
CA VAL A 273 0.65 -17.71 -8.42
C VAL A 273 1.23 -18.55 -9.56
N SER A 274 0.81 -18.32 -10.80
CA SER A 274 1.33 -19.06 -11.95
C SER A 274 2.82 -18.80 -12.18
N ALA A 275 3.34 -17.65 -11.74
CA ALA A 275 4.77 -17.37 -11.71
C ALA A 275 5.55 -18.42 -10.90
N MET A 276 4.96 -18.95 -9.83
CA MET A 276 5.57 -19.94 -8.94
C MET A 276 5.43 -21.39 -9.44
N LYS A 277 4.55 -21.65 -10.41
CA LYS A 277 4.26 -23.00 -10.93
C LYS A 277 5.25 -23.52 -11.97
N ASN A 278 6.25 -22.74 -12.38
CA ASN A 278 7.24 -23.22 -13.36
C ASN A 278 8.08 -24.36 -12.74
N LYS A 279 8.06 -25.53 -13.39
CA LYS A 279 9.13 -26.51 -13.21
C LYS A 279 10.46 -25.79 -13.48
N PRO A 280 11.50 -25.95 -12.64
CA PRO A 280 12.84 -25.54 -13.04
C PRO A 280 13.09 -26.17 -14.42
N GLY A 281 13.52 -25.35 -15.38
CA GLY A 281 13.81 -25.81 -16.73
C GLY A 281 14.65 -27.08 -16.63
N GLY A 282 14.21 -28.13 -17.32
CA GLY A 282 14.94 -29.38 -17.35
C GLY A 282 16.39 -29.07 -17.69
N ILE A 283 17.29 -29.38 -16.76
CA ILE A 283 18.70 -29.54 -17.07
C ILE A 283 18.70 -30.65 -18.12
N GLN A 284 18.91 -30.30 -19.39
CA GLN A 284 19.25 -31.32 -20.36
C GLN A 284 20.59 -31.90 -19.90
N PRO A 285 20.68 -33.22 -19.65
CA PRO A 285 21.96 -33.83 -19.34
C PRO A 285 22.88 -33.63 -20.55
N SER A 286 24.05 -33.05 -20.28
CA SER A 286 25.19 -32.97 -21.20
C SER A 286 25.68 -34.35 -21.58
#